data_AF-A0A968JEV5-F1
#
_entry.id   AF-A0A968JEV5-F1
#
_cell.length_a   1.000
_cell.length_b   1.000
_cell.length_c   1.000
_cell.angle_alpha   90.00
_cell.angle_beta   90.00
_cell.angle_gamma   90.00
#
_symmetry.space_group_name_H-M   'P 1'
#
loop_
_entity.id
_entity.type
_entity.pdbx_description
1 polymer ?
#
loop_
_entity_poly.entity_id
_entity_poly.type
_entity_poly.pdbx_seq_one_letter_code
_entity_poly.pdbx_strand_id
1 'polypeptide(L)'
;MLLLGSLLASYDPAPAGASSHREAPLIAFDPQADNTDVYAFISPDANDTVTIVANYIPLEAPYGGPNYFQFADDVLYSINIDNVGDARPRISYQFRFTTTTRNPETFLYNVGPVTSLDDPDLNVVQTYAVTEVISPTSGTVTTTTLGTDLPTPPVNIGEKSTPEDEYIQMAADAVQTLDGGIRVFAGQRDDPFFVDLGSIFDLLTLRGQAPPIGYESTGPVAGVDNLKGYNTHSIVIQVPIDRLLQGAPDGETVIGVWATASRPSMRVLSPLGGVATSGEFVQVSRLGMPLTNEVVIPRALKDAFNGLKPEQDFGLFTSGTDAGNLLQESVLNPELQRLLNALYGVPNPGENRQDILSIFLTGMTTTKPFTITLGTTQVSVPAGTVVNQPQNVQPADMLRLNTAEPFRPGTTGSICAAEPNYQLGVLAGDVCGFPNGRRLQDDVTDIELLAVAGAAYSVLTDETFDFNPALIGVLTDSVSENDQPFLDEFPYLATPNAGQDYSQDIIQPFADYLPLVRRTMMQLRAE
;
A
#
# COMPACT_ATOMS: atom_id res chain seq x y z
N MET A 1 28.46 28.91 -50.88
CA MET A 1 28.60 27.70 -50.04
C MET A 1 27.52 27.75 -48.99
N LEU A 2 26.46 26.97 -49.19
CA LEU A 2 25.41 26.75 -48.20
C LEU A 2 25.99 25.98 -47.02
N LEU A 3 25.71 26.42 -45.79
CA LEU A 3 25.77 25.56 -44.61
C LEU A 3 24.49 25.78 -43.82
N LEU A 4 23.65 24.74 -43.87
CA LEU A 4 22.43 24.56 -43.10
C LEU A 4 22.75 24.68 -41.60
N GLY A 5 22.03 25.57 -40.91
CA GLY A 5 21.89 25.54 -39.46
C GLY A 5 20.75 24.61 -39.11
N SER A 6 21.07 23.37 -38.76
CA SER A 6 20.12 22.40 -38.21
C SER A 6 19.71 22.85 -36.81
N LEU A 7 18.44 23.20 -36.63
CA LEU A 7 17.81 23.29 -35.33
C LEU A 7 17.82 21.88 -34.71
N LEU A 8 18.70 21.65 -33.74
CA LEU A 8 18.55 20.53 -32.81
C LEU A 8 17.49 20.95 -31.80
N ALA A 9 16.25 20.55 -32.04
CA ALA A 9 15.24 20.49 -30.99
C ALA A 9 15.67 19.38 -30.02
N SER A 10 16.31 19.77 -28.92
CA SER A 10 16.46 18.92 -27.75
C SER A 10 15.06 18.63 -27.20
N TYR A 11 14.54 17.44 -27.52
CA TYR A 11 13.57 16.78 -26.68
C TYR A 11 14.32 16.42 -25.39
N ASP A 12 14.20 17.26 -24.37
CA ASP A 12 14.39 16.79 -23.01
C ASP A 12 13.17 15.92 -22.70
N PRO A 13 13.32 14.61 -22.42
CA PRO A 13 12.27 13.89 -21.72
C PRO A 13 12.06 14.63 -20.40
N ALA A 14 10.86 15.18 -20.21
CA ALA A 14 10.44 15.66 -18.92
C ALA A 14 10.65 14.52 -17.90
N PRO A 15 11.17 14.79 -16.69
CA PRO A 15 11.12 13.78 -15.64
C PRO A 15 9.65 13.48 -15.37
N ALA A 16 9.20 12.31 -15.83
CA ALA A 16 7.92 11.75 -15.45
C ALA A 16 7.97 11.52 -13.93
N GLY A 17 7.19 12.31 -13.19
CA GLY A 17 6.83 11.98 -11.82
C GLY A 17 5.71 10.97 -11.88
N ALA A 18 6.01 9.71 -11.62
CA ALA A 18 5.02 8.65 -11.41
C ALA A 18 5.02 8.29 -9.91
N SER A 19 3.83 7.98 -9.37
CA SER A 19 3.47 8.03 -7.95
C SER A 19 2.76 6.74 -7.53
N SER A 20 3.28 6.00 -6.56
CA SER A 20 2.55 5.08 -5.65
C SER A 20 3.32 4.91 -4.32
N HIS A 21 4.29 5.80 -4.15
CA HIS A 21 5.66 5.59 -3.71
C HIS A 21 6.31 6.92 -4.14
N ARG A 22 6.26 7.98 -3.34
CA ARG A 22 6.58 9.40 -3.71
C ARG A 22 5.38 10.18 -4.26
N GLU A 23 4.25 9.97 -3.64
CA GLU A 23 2.92 10.42 -4.05
C GLU A 23 2.66 11.92 -3.88
N ALA A 24 3.50 12.63 -3.14
CA ALA A 24 3.50 14.09 -2.99
C ALA A 24 4.88 14.72 -3.29
N PRO A 25 4.95 15.98 -3.76
CA PRO A 25 6.21 16.64 -4.07
C PRO A 25 7.26 16.65 -2.96
N LEU A 26 6.88 16.86 -1.69
CA LEU A 26 7.82 16.91 -0.57
C LEU A 26 8.29 15.51 -0.15
N ILE A 27 7.36 14.55 -0.03
CA ILE A 27 7.72 13.19 0.39
C ILE A 27 8.57 12.47 -0.65
N ALA A 28 8.43 12.86 -1.92
CA ALA A 28 9.31 12.39 -3.00
C ALA A 28 10.80 12.66 -2.76
N PHE A 29 11.17 13.56 -1.85
CA PHE A 29 12.57 13.83 -1.46
C PHE A 29 12.96 13.21 -0.11
N ASP A 30 12.08 12.41 0.48
CA ASP A 30 12.23 11.81 1.81
C ASP A 30 11.71 10.36 1.84
N PRO A 31 12.35 9.44 1.10
CA PRO A 31 11.87 8.06 0.96
C PRO A 31 11.79 7.30 2.28
N GLN A 32 12.58 7.66 3.29
CA GLN A 32 12.54 6.99 4.60
C GLN A 32 11.26 7.28 5.41
N ALA A 33 10.55 8.35 5.09
CA ALA A 33 9.27 8.71 5.71
C ALA A 33 8.08 8.46 4.77
N ASP A 34 8.34 7.99 3.55
CA ASP A 34 7.36 7.76 2.50
C ASP A 34 6.60 6.46 2.81
N ASN A 35 5.33 6.61 3.22
CA ASN A 35 4.43 5.48 3.45
C ASN A 35 3.87 5.03 2.11
N THR A 36 4.19 3.81 1.71
CA THR A 36 3.82 3.30 0.40
C THR A 36 2.45 2.64 0.42
N ASP A 37 2.16 1.86 1.45
CA ASP A 37 0.92 1.09 1.55
C ASP A 37 0.50 0.78 2.99
N VAL A 38 -0.82 0.67 3.17
CA VAL A 38 -1.44 0.13 4.37
C VAL A 38 -2.35 -1.04 4.01
N TYR A 39 -2.22 -2.13 4.76
CA TYR A 39 -3.07 -3.31 4.69
C TYR A 39 -3.67 -3.56 6.07
N ALA A 40 -4.93 -3.98 6.12
CA ALA A 40 -5.59 -4.37 7.36
C ALA A 40 -6.60 -5.46 7.04
N PHE A 41 -6.41 -6.65 7.61
CA PHE A 41 -7.26 -7.81 7.32
C PHE A 41 -7.36 -8.72 8.55
N ILE A 42 -8.46 -9.47 8.64
CA ILE A 42 -8.59 -10.55 9.63
C ILE A 42 -7.52 -11.60 9.34
N SER A 43 -6.70 -11.93 10.33
CA SER A 43 -5.57 -12.84 10.12
C SER A 43 -6.08 -14.24 9.71
N PRO A 44 -5.59 -14.82 8.59
CA PRO A 44 -6.12 -16.08 8.05
C PRO A 44 -5.97 -17.29 8.99
N ASP A 45 -4.88 -17.33 9.74
CA ASP A 45 -4.49 -18.39 10.70
C ASP A 45 -4.93 -18.08 12.15
N ALA A 46 -5.41 -16.86 12.43
CA ALA A 46 -5.85 -16.41 13.75
C ALA A 46 -7.04 -15.44 13.62
N ASN A 47 -8.22 -15.97 13.31
CA ASN A 47 -9.38 -15.19 12.89
C ASN A 47 -10.01 -14.31 13.99
N ASP A 48 -9.52 -14.36 15.23
CA ASP A 48 -9.84 -13.45 16.33
C ASP A 48 -8.85 -12.27 16.44
N THR A 49 -7.92 -12.14 15.50
CA THR A 49 -6.95 -11.05 15.40
C THR A 49 -7.04 -10.33 14.05
N VAL A 50 -6.50 -9.11 14.02
CA VAL A 50 -6.27 -8.32 12.80
C VAL A 50 -4.78 -8.20 12.55
N THR A 51 -4.34 -8.48 11.32
CA THR A 51 -3.01 -8.11 10.85
C THR A 51 -3.07 -6.75 10.19
N ILE A 52 -2.18 -5.85 10.59
CA ILE A 52 -2.00 -4.53 9.98
C ILE A 52 -0.56 -4.43 9.49
N VAL A 53 -0.39 -4.02 8.24
CA VAL A 53 0.90 -3.79 7.59
C VAL A 53 0.98 -2.33 7.20
N ALA A 54 2.09 -1.68 7.52
CA ALA A 54 2.44 -0.36 7.01
C ALA A 54 3.81 -0.47 6.32
N ASN A 55 3.81 -0.29 5.00
CA ASN A 55 5.02 -0.30 4.19
C ASN A 55 5.60 1.11 4.06
N TYR A 56 6.92 1.16 4.00
CA TYR A 56 7.69 2.38 3.86
C TYR A 56 8.89 2.13 2.97
N ILE A 57 9.45 3.22 2.46
CA ILE A 57 10.63 3.20 1.61
C ILE A 57 10.32 2.60 0.25
N PRO A 58 10.09 3.46 -0.76
CA PRO A 58 9.66 3.01 -2.06
C PRO A 58 10.78 2.37 -2.89
N LEU A 59 10.44 1.33 -3.67
CA LEU A 59 11.28 0.79 -4.76
C LEU A 59 12.70 0.44 -4.29
N GLU A 60 12.82 -0.35 -3.22
CA GLU A 60 14.13 -0.73 -2.71
C GLU A 60 14.83 -1.70 -3.64
N ALA A 61 15.77 -1.19 -4.42
CA ALA A 61 16.64 -2.00 -5.24
C ALA A 61 17.49 -2.93 -4.34
N PRO A 62 17.32 -4.26 -4.39
CA PRO A 62 17.97 -5.17 -3.42
C PRO A 62 19.50 -5.10 -3.44
N TYR A 63 20.08 -4.71 -4.58
CA TYR A 63 21.52 -4.57 -4.82
C TYR A 63 22.10 -3.21 -4.38
N GLY A 64 21.31 -2.34 -3.73
CA GLY A 64 21.63 -0.93 -3.42
C GLY A 64 22.75 -0.66 -2.41
N GLY A 65 23.64 -1.63 -2.11
CA GLY A 65 24.76 -1.46 -1.19
C GLY A 65 25.82 -0.44 -1.66
N PRO A 66 26.84 -0.11 -0.83
CA PRO A 66 27.20 -0.73 0.45
C PRO A 66 26.46 -0.17 1.67
N ASN A 67 25.61 0.85 1.49
CA ASN A 67 24.69 1.33 2.53
C ASN A 67 23.29 0.90 2.11
N TYR A 68 22.76 -0.11 2.78
CA TYR A 68 21.45 -0.67 2.44
C TYR A 68 20.31 0.16 3.05
N PHE A 69 19.10 -0.08 2.57
CA PHE A 69 17.89 0.52 3.09
C PHE A 69 17.66 0.11 4.55
N GLN A 70 17.12 1.05 5.33
CA GLN A 70 16.77 0.87 6.74
C GLN A 70 15.77 1.95 7.15
N PHE A 71 14.96 1.67 8.17
CA PHE A 71 14.12 2.70 8.79
C PHE A 71 14.98 3.84 9.35
N ALA A 72 14.41 5.05 9.40
CA ALA A 72 15.12 6.21 9.94
C ALA A 72 14.98 6.33 11.46
N ASP A 73 16.11 6.52 12.14
CA ASP A 73 16.19 6.72 13.59
C ASP A 73 15.46 8.02 14.06
N ASP A 74 15.31 8.99 13.16
CA ASP A 74 14.67 10.29 13.42
C ASP A 74 13.23 10.38 12.90
N VAL A 75 12.62 9.26 12.50
CA VAL A 75 11.19 9.19 12.16
C VAL A 75 10.41 8.50 13.29
N LEU A 76 9.22 9.02 13.58
CA LEU A 76 8.21 8.34 14.37
C LEU A 76 7.21 7.71 13.40
N TYR A 77 7.27 6.38 13.27
CA TYR A 77 6.31 5.61 12.49
C TYR A 77 5.15 5.21 13.39
N SER A 78 3.91 5.37 12.93
CA SER A 78 2.73 5.02 13.74
C SER A 78 1.67 4.31 12.91
N ILE A 79 1.09 3.25 13.49
CA ILE A 79 -0.17 2.66 13.03
C ILE A 79 -1.26 3.16 13.97
N ASN A 80 -2.34 3.71 13.42
CA ASN A 80 -3.39 4.37 14.16
C ASN A 80 -4.75 3.72 13.91
N ILE A 81 -5.54 3.61 14.97
CA ILE A 81 -6.83 2.95 14.97
C ILE A 81 -7.90 3.89 15.51
N ASP A 82 -8.94 4.11 14.73
CA ASP A 82 -10.20 4.71 15.18
C ASP A 82 -11.25 3.59 15.33
N ASN A 83 -11.71 3.35 16.55
CA ASN A 83 -12.75 2.38 16.86
C ASN A 83 -14.04 3.04 17.39
N VAL A 84 -14.19 4.36 17.22
CA VAL A 84 -15.38 5.11 17.63
C VAL A 84 -16.06 5.83 16.46
N GLY A 85 -15.35 6.03 15.35
CA GLY A 85 -15.83 6.63 14.12
C GLY A 85 -15.59 8.14 13.99
N ASP A 86 -14.85 8.77 14.91
CA ASP A 86 -14.63 10.24 14.91
C ASP A 86 -13.34 10.69 14.21
N ALA A 87 -12.72 9.79 13.43
CA ALA A 87 -11.50 10.00 12.65
C ALA A 87 -10.29 10.42 13.50
N ARG A 88 -10.30 10.11 14.80
CA ARG A 88 -9.18 10.35 15.72
C ARG A 88 -8.59 9.03 16.19
N PRO A 89 -7.26 8.96 16.38
CA PRO A 89 -6.65 7.75 16.90
C PRO A 89 -7.09 7.52 18.35
N ARG A 90 -7.72 6.37 18.59
CA ARG A 90 -8.02 5.84 19.93
C ARG A 90 -6.94 4.92 20.43
N ILE A 91 -6.30 4.22 19.50
CA ILE A 91 -5.15 3.37 19.75
C ILE A 91 -4.10 3.76 18.70
N SER A 92 -2.87 4.02 19.13
CA SER A 92 -1.73 4.16 18.24
C SER A 92 -0.61 3.22 18.68
N TYR A 93 -0.05 2.48 17.75
CA TYR A 93 1.18 1.72 17.93
C TYR A 93 2.32 2.49 17.28
N GLN A 94 3.24 2.98 18.10
CA GLN A 94 4.36 3.82 17.72
C GLN A 94 5.65 2.99 17.66
N PHE A 95 6.37 3.10 16.56
CA PHE A 95 7.61 2.39 16.28
C PHE A 95 8.76 3.40 16.19
N ARG A 96 9.81 3.16 16.98
CA ARG A 96 11.03 3.98 17.03
C ARG A 96 12.23 3.08 16.81
N PHE A 97 13.00 3.37 15.75
CA PHE A 97 14.16 2.58 15.37
C PHE A 97 15.46 3.18 15.92
N THR A 98 16.45 2.33 16.11
CA THR A 98 17.81 2.72 16.51
C THR A 98 18.81 1.87 15.75
N THR A 99 19.70 2.53 15.03
CA THR A 99 20.76 1.90 14.26
C THR A 99 22.09 1.99 15.01
N THR A 100 22.79 0.85 15.12
CA THR A 100 24.13 0.77 15.70
C THR A 100 25.11 0.22 14.68
N THR A 101 26.21 0.94 14.45
CA THR A 101 27.37 0.44 13.69
C THR A 101 28.44 -0.03 14.68
N ARG A 102 28.72 -1.34 14.69
CA ARG A 102 29.65 -1.96 15.64
C ARG A 102 31.11 -1.57 15.37
N ASN A 103 31.50 -1.54 14.10
CA ASN A 103 32.81 -1.14 13.61
C ASN A 103 32.68 -0.01 12.58
N PRO A 104 32.85 1.26 12.99
CA PRO A 104 32.79 2.41 12.09
C PRO A 104 34.06 2.59 11.24
N GLU A 105 35.11 1.77 11.44
CA GLU A 105 36.36 1.86 10.68
C GLU A 105 36.32 1.12 9.34
N THR A 106 35.24 0.39 9.05
CA THR A 106 34.99 -0.28 7.78
C THR A 106 33.75 0.28 7.09
N PHE A 107 33.72 0.22 5.76
CA PHE A 107 32.54 0.58 4.96
C PHE A 107 31.55 -0.59 4.80
N LEU A 108 31.90 -1.77 5.31
CA LEU A 108 31.13 -3.01 5.11
C LEU A 108 29.91 -3.09 6.03
N TYR A 109 28.77 -3.49 5.48
CA TYR A 109 27.56 -3.83 6.22
C TYR A 109 27.73 -5.09 7.08
N ASN A 110 28.49 -6.06 6.57
CA ASN A 110 28.89 -7.29 7.24
C ASN A 110 30.30 -7.70 6.79
N VAL A 111 31.09 -8.32 7.68
CA VAL A 111 32.49 -8.71 7.41
C VAL A 111 32.67 -10.19 7.05
N GLY A 112 31.59 -10.96 7.14
CA GLY A 112 31.48 -12.38 6.79
C GLY A 112 30.02 -12.79 6.67
N PRO A 113 29.72 -14.08 6.45
CA PRO A 113 28.35 -14.60 6.44
C PRO A 113 27.64 -14.31 7.75
N VAL A 114 26.39 -13.85 7.67
CA VAL A 114 25.52 -13.56 8.80
C VAL A 114 24.50 -14.69 8.92
N THR A 115 24.55 -15.42 10.03
CA THR A 115 23.75 -16.64 10.26
C THR A 115 22.79 -16.53 11.45
N SER A 116 22.77 -15.37 12.12
CA SER A 116 21.89 -15.09 13.25
C SER A 116 21.73 -13.57 13.45
N LEU A 117 20.69 -13.16 14.16
CA LEU A 117 20.40 -11.73 14.39
C LEU A 117 21.49 -11.01 15.21
N ASP A 118 22.25 -11.74 16.03
CA ASP A 118 23.34 -11.21 16.84
C ASP A 118 24.74 -11.54 16.29
N ASP A 119 24.83 -12.20 15.13
CA ASP A 119 26.08 -12.66 14.51
C ASP A 119 27.16 -11.57 14.54
N PRO A 120 28.37 -11.85 15.06
CA PRO A 120 29.44 -10.86 15.18
C PRO A 120 29.89 -10.28 13.83
N ASP A 121 29.64 -10.98 12.72
CA ASP A 121 30.00 -10.51 11.38
C ASP A 121 29.02 -9.46 10.85
N LEU A 122 27.82 -9.29 11.44
CA LEU A 122 26.90 -8.21 11.13
C LEU A 122 27.38 -6.88 11.76
N ASN A 123 27.67 -5.88 10.94
CA ASN A 123 28.24 -4.60 11.38
C ASN A 123 27.17 -3.53 11.68
N VAL A 124 26.18 -3.41 10.80
CA VAL A 124 25.06 -2.47 10.95
C VAL A 124 23.85 -3.24 11.46
N VAL A 125 23.45 -2.95 12.70
CA VAL A 125 22.32 -3.59 13.37
C VAL A 125 21.25 -2.55 13.63
N GLN A 126 20.00 -2.86 13.32
CA GLN A 126 18.86 -2.03 13.67
C GLN A 126 17.95 -2.78 14.65
N THR A 127 17.47 -2.04 15.65
CA THR A 127 16.46 -2.50 16.61
C THR A 127 15.35 -1.48 16.71
N TYR A 128 14.22 -1.84 17.30
CA TYR A 128 13.10 -0.95 17.51
C TYR A 128 12.41 -1.14 18.86
N ALA A 129 11.67 -0.11 19.26
CA ALA A 129 10.74 -0.15 20.37
C ALA A 129 9.31 0.05 19.88
N VAL A 130 8.36 -0.61 20.53
CA VAL A 130 6.92 -0.48 20.29
C VAL A 130 6.27 0.15 21.50
N THR A 131 5.53 1.24 21.28
CA THR A 131 4.78 1.94 22.32
C THR A 131 3.31 2.02 21.92
N GLU A 132 2.42 1.58 22.79
CA GLU A 132 0.98 1.75 22.66
C GLU A 132 0.55 3.05 23.31
N VAL A 133 -0.25 3.83 22.60
CA VAL A 133 -0.90 5.04 23.10
C VAL A 133 -2.41 4.86 23.02
N ILE A 134 -3.08 4.85 24.17
CA ILE A 134 -4.54 4.79 24.26
C ILE A 134 -5.07 6.20 24.56
N SER A 135 -5.89 6.73 23.66
CA SER A 135 -6.45 8.08 23.72
C SER A 135 -7.98 8.01 23.77
N PRO A 136 -8.57 7.74 24.96
CA PRO A 136 -10.00 7.54 25.09
C PRO A 136 -10.79 8.83 24.75
N THR A 137 -12.08 8.68 24.45
CA THR A 137 -13.00 9.82 24.17
C THR A 137 -13.11 10.78 25.36
N SER A 138 -12.91 10.25 26.58
CA SER A 138 -12.81 11.02 27.82
C SER A 138 -11.81 10.36 28.76
N GLY A 139 -11.14 11.16 29.59
CA GLY A 139 -10.12 10.68 30.52
C GLY A 139 -8.70 11.05 30.10
N THR A 140 -7.74 10.26 30.55
CA THR A 140 -6.30 10.54 30.38
C THR A 140 -5.72 9.62 29.32
N VAL A 141 -4.91 10.19 28.42
CA VAL A 141 -4.09 9.42 27.48
C VAL A 141 -3.10 8.57 28.26
N THR A 142 -3.03 7.28 27.97
CA THR A 142 -2.05 6.36 28.56
C THR A 142 -1.04 5.93 27.52
N THR A 143 0.21 5.83 27.92
CA THR A 143 1.33 5.40 27.08
C THR A 143 2.02 4.22 27.74
N THR A 144 2.13 3.11 27.02
CA THR A 144 2.70 1.86 27.51
C THR A 144 3.74 1.36 26.52
N THR A 145 4.99 1.21 26.94
CA THR A 145 6.00 0.52 26.15
C THR A 145 5.72 -0.97 26.16
N LEU A 146 5.44 -1.55 24.99
CA LEU A 146 5.13 -2.96 24.83
C LEU A 146 6.38 -3.81 24.61
N GLY A 147 7.43 -3.23 24.04
CA GLY A 147 8.72 -3.88 23.82
C GLY A 147 9.82 -2.89 23.48
N THR A 148 11.06 -3.23 23.82
CA THR A 148 12.28 -2.49 23.49
C THR A 148 13.34 -3.45 22.94
N ASP A 149 14.31 -2.90 22.22
CA ASP A 149 15.44 -3.66 21.66
C ASP A 149 14.99 -4.85 20.78
N LEU A 150 13.83 -4.73 20.14
CA LEU A 150 13.29 -5.74 19.24
C LEU A 150 14.12 -5.73 17.94
N PRO A 151 14.56 -6.88 17.43
CA PRO A 151 15.48 -6.93 16.30
C PRO A 151 14.76 -6.67 14.96
N THR A 152 15.43 -5.97 14.03
CA THR A 152 15.13 -6.11 12.61
C THR A 152 16.02 -7.21 12.04
N PRO A 153 15.56 -8.06 11.11
CA PRO A 153 16.48 -8.92 10.37
C PRO A 153 17.46 -8.05 9.56
N PRO A 154 18.65 -8.57 9.20
CA PRO A 154 19.51 -7.90 8.23
C PRO A 154 18.79 -7.80 6.87
N VAL A 155 19.30 -6.95 5.98
CA VAL A 155 18.82 -6.91 4.58
C VAL A 155 19.26 -8.16 3.81
N ASN A 156 18.49 -8.57 2.79
CA ASN A 156 18.84 -9.75 1.99
C ASN A 156 19.86 -9.38 0.89
N ILE A 157 21.15 -9.55 1.20
CA ILE A 157 22.24 -9.17 0.30
C ILE A 157 22.49 -10.27 -0.74
N GLY A 158 22.35 -11.53 -0.34
CA GLY A 158 22.59 -12.71 -1.16
C GLY A 158 23.48 -13.75 -0.49
N GLU A 159 23.59 -14.92 -1.13
CA GLU A 159 24.02 -16.20 -0.55
C GLU A 159 25.33 -16.17 0.25
N LYS A 160 26.27 -15.27 -0.06
CA LYS A 160 27.54 -15.16 0.69
C LYS A 160 27.45 -14.36 1.98
N SER A 161 26.56 -13.37 2.02
CA SER A 161 26.40 -12.46 3.15
C SER A 161 25.24 -12.91 4.04
N THR A 162 24.13 -13.30 3.42
CA THR A 162 22.90 -13.75 4.08
C THR A 162 22.40 -14.97 3.30
N PRO A 163 22.92 -16.18 3.61
CA PRO A 163 22.45 -17.43 2.99
C PRO A 163 20.94 -17.58 3.12
N GLU A 164 20.26 -18.10 2.10
CA GLU A 164 18.78 -18.08 2.04
C GLU A 164 18.11 -18.74 3.25
N ASP A 165 18.52 -19.97 3.60
CA ASP A 165 17.97 -20.72 4.74
C ASP A 165 18.17 -19.95 6.07
N GLU A 166 19.33 -19.33 6.23
CA GLU A 166 19.67 -18.55 7.43
C GLU A 166 18.90 -17.23 7.48
N TYR A 167 18.68 -16.59 6.32
CA TYR A 167 17.85 -15.39 6.22
C TYR A 167 16.41 -15.69 6.65
N ILE A 168 15.82 -16.78 6.14
CA ILE A 168 14.46 -17.19 6.50
C ILE A 168 14.35 -17.41 8.01
N GLN A 169 15.34 -18.08 8.61
CA GLN A 169 15.36 -18.29 10.06
C GLN A 169 15.52 -16.97 10.83
N MET A 170 16.42 -16.08 10.43
CA MET A 170 16.58 -14.76 11.05
C MET A 170 15.32 -13.90 10.94
N ALA A 171 14.62 -13.95 9.80
CA ALA A 171 13.36 -13.25 9.60
C ALA A 171 12.25 -13.81 10.50
N ALA A 172 12.21 -15.12 10.72
CA ALA A 172 11.32 -15.76 11.69
C ALA A 172 11.67 -15.41 13.14
N ASP A 173 12.96 -15.41 13.49
CA ASP A 173 13.45 -15.03 14.82
C ASP A 173 13.19 -13.54 15.12
N ALA A 174 13.08 -12.70 14.09
CA ALA A 174 12.74 -11.29 14.23
C ALA A 174 11.23 -11.05 14.49
N VAL A 175 10.39 -12.08 14.37
CA VAL A 175 9.00 -12.03 14.81
C VAL A 175 8.95 -12.12 16.33
N GLN A 176 8.40 -11.09 16.98
CA GLN A 176 8.35 -11.00 18.43
C GLN A 176 6.91 -11.03 18.92
N THR A 177 6.67 -11.71 20.04
CA THR A 177 5.37 -11.69 20.74
C THR A 177 5.47 -10.79 21.96
N LEU A 178 4.61 -9.78 22.03
CA LEU A 178 4.52 -8.79 23.09
C LEU A 178 3.34 -9.08 24.03
N ASP A 179 3.26 -8.33 25.12
CA ASP A 179 2.19 -8.46 26.10
C ASP A 179 0.78 -8.30 25.50
N GLY A 180 -0.14 -9.17 25.93
CA GLY A 180 -1.52 -9.18 25.48
C GLY A 180 -1.72 -9.76 24.08
N GLY A 181 -0.86 -10.71 23.67
CA GLY A 181 -1.04 -11.50 22.46
C GLY A 181 -0.73 -10.75 21.16
N ILE A 182 -0.03 -9.62 21.23
CA ILE A 182 0.38 -8.85 20.06
C ILE A 182 1.61 -9.50 19.45
N ARG A 183 1.63 -9.73 18.14
CA ARG A 183 2.85 -10.10 17.40
C ARG A 183 3.33 -8.94 16.55
N VAL A 184 4.64 -8.75 16.46
CA VAL A 184 5.27 -7.68 15.67
C VAL A 184 6.41 -8.20 14.83
N PHE A 185 6.60 -7.57 13.67
CA PHE A 185 7.75 -7.72 12.80
C PHE A 185 8.06 -6.36 12.17
N ALA A 186 9.35 -6.01 12.04
CA ALA A 186 9.77 -4.85 11.26
C ALA A 186 11.07 -5.17 10.51
N GLY A 187 11.06 -4.97 9.19
CA GLY A 187 12.22 -5.21 8.34
C GLY A 187 11.88 -5.29 6.86
N GLN A 188 12.90 -5.58 6.05
CA GLN A 188 12.76 -5.69 4.60
C GLN A 188 11.86 -6.88 4.20
N ARG A 189 10.98 -6.65 3.24
CA ARG A 189 10.12 -7.63 2.58
C ARG A 189 10.07 -7.36 1.09
N ASP A 190 9.67 -8.37 0.33
CA ASP A 190 9.25 -8.15 -1.05
C ASP A 190 8.09 -7.13 -1.07
N ASP A 191 8.04 -6.26 -2.07
CA ASP A 191 6.98 -5.27 -2.15
C ASP A 191 5.65 -5.96 -2.48
N PRO A 192 4.67 -6.01 -1.56
CA PRO A 192 3.43 -6.76 -1.80
C PRO A 192 2.48 -6.06 -2.78
N PHE A 193 2.76 -4.82 -3.18
CA PHE A 193 1.94 -4.10 -4.13
C PHE A 193 2.37 -4.46 -5.55
N PHE A 194 1.40 -4.70 -6.43
CA PHE A 194 1.64 -5.06 -7.82
C PHE A 194 0.80 -4.14 -8.70
N VAL A 195 1.46 -3.48 -9.67
CA VAL A 195 0.80 -2.53 -10.57
C VAL A 195 1.69 -2.17 -11.77
N ASP A 196 1.06 -1.87 -12.91
CA ASP A 196 1.73 -1.27 -14.06
C ASP A 196 1.83 0.27 -13.94
N LEU A 197 2.71 0.74 -13.05
CA LEU A 197 2.98 2.16 -12.84
C LEU A 197 3.31 2.89 -14.15
N GLY A 198 4.14 2.28 -14.99
CA GLY A 198 4.62 2.86 -16.23
C GLY A 198 3.49 3.08 -17.23
N SER A 199 2.51 2.19 -17.26
CA SER A 199 1.30 2.31 -18.08
C SER A 199 0.31 3.34 -17.50
N ILE A 200 0.02 3.26 -16.20
CA ILE A 200 -0.97 4.11 -15.54
C ILE A 200 -0.52 5.58 -15.56
N PHE A 201 0.74 5.85 -15.25
CA PHE A 201 1.27 7.22 -15.18
C PHE A 201 1.77 7.76 -16.53
N ASP A 202 1.88 6.94 -17.57
CA ASP A 202 2.03 7.40 -18.95
C ASP A 202 0.65 7.61 -19.59
N LEU A 203 -0.01 8.70 -19.16
CA LEU A 203 -1.30 9.17 -19.66
C LEU A 203 -2.43 8.12 -19.61
N LEU A 204 -2.42 7.26 -18.58
CA LEU A 204 -3.42 6.21 -18.36
C LEU A 204 -3.53 5.26 -19.56
N THR A 205 -2.39 4.84 -20.11
CA THR A 205 -2.30 3.94 -21.27
C THR A 205 -2.33 2.49 -20.80
N LEU A 206 -3.43 2.08 -20.17
CA LEU A 206 -3.62 0.76 -19.57
C LEU A 206 -3.29 -0.36 -20.58
N ARG A 207 -2.40 -1.28 -20.17
CA ARG A 207 -1.93 -2.42 -20.97
C ARG A 207 -2.84 -3.64 -20.80
N GLY A 208 -2.90 -4.46 -21.84
CA GLY A 208 -3.69 -5.70 -21.94
C GLY A 208 -4.97 -5.59 -22.74
N GLN A 209 -5.37 -4.36 -23.08
CA GLN A 209 -6.58 -4.04 -23.83
C GLN A 209 -6.30 -3.14 -25.03
N ALA A 210 -7.39 -2.71 -25.69
CA ALA A 210 -7.31 -1.70 -26.74
C ALA A 210 -6.74 -0.39 -26.16
N PRO A 211 -5.88 0.31 -26.92
CA PRO A 211 -5.30 1.56 -26.47
C PRO A 211 -6.40 2.62 -26.27
N PRO A 212 -6.12 3.68 -25.49
CA PRO A 212 -7.07 4.76 -25.31
C PRO A 212 -7.51 5.39 -26.65
N ILE A 213 -8.72 5.94 -26.66
CA ILE A 213 -9.30 6.66 -27.79
C ILE A 213 -8.34 7.79 -28.20
N GLY A 214 -7.92 7.75 -29.47
CA GLY A 214 -7.01 8.73 -30.05
C GLY A 214 -5.52 8.36 -29.98
N TYR A 215 -5.16 7.24 -29.35
CA TYR A 215 -3.79 6.73 -29.30
C TYR A 215 -3.54 5.81 -30.50
N GLU A 216 -2.28 5.72 -30.93
CA GLU A 216 -1.90 4.81 -32.01
C GLU A 216 -2.13 3.36 -31.59
N SER A 217 -2.66 2.55 -32.51
CA SER A 217 -2.85 1.13 -32.25
C SER A 217 -1.55 0.38 -32.43
N THR A 218 -0.97 -0.04 -31.31
CA THR A 218 0.17 -0.97 -31.26
C THR A 218 -0.27 -2.41 -30.93
N GLY A 219 -1.58 -2.64 -30.77
CA GLY A 219 -2.15 -3.89 -30.27
C GLY A 219 -2.05 -4.02 -28.74
N PRO A 220 -2.76 -4.97 -28.11
CA PRO A 220 -2.64 -5.20 -26.67
C PRO A 220 -1.22 -5.65 -26.32
N VAL A 221 -0.60 -4.98 -25.35
CA VAL A 221 0.68 -5.35 -24.73
C VAL A 221 0.38 -5.91 -23.36
N ALA A 222 1.11 -6.92 -22.87
CA ALA A 222 0.92 -7.41 -21.51
C ALA A 222 1.19 -6.31 -20.46
N GLY A 223 0.49 -6.37 -19.32
CA GLY A 223 0.82 -5.58 -18.14
C GLY A 223 2.22 -5.90 -17.65
N VAL A 224 2.86 -4.90 -17.04
CA VAL A 224 4.20 -5.05 -16.44
C VAL A 224 4.12 -4.60 -15.01
N ASP A 225 4.24 -5.54 -14.08
CA ASP A 225 4.47 -5.21 -12.69
C ASP A 225 5.80 -4.46 -12.55
N ASN A 226 5.72 -3.18 -12.18
CA ASN A 226 6.90 -2.34 -12.01
C ASN A 226 7.51 -2.42 -10.61
N LEU A 227 6.87 -3.12 -9.68
CA LEU A 227 7.36 -3.34 -8.32
C LEU A 227 8.01 -4.72 -8.19
N LYS A 228 7.71 -5.64 -9.10
CA LYS A 228 8.42 -6.92 -9.27
C LYS A 228 9.92 -6.83 -8.99
N GLY A 229 10.37 -7.64 -8.05
CA GLY A 229 11.77 -7.77 -7.63
C GLY A 229 12.30 -6.61 -6.77
N TYR A 230 11.54 -5.54 -6.56
CA TYR A 230 11.85 -4.53 -5.57
C TYR A 230 11.43 -5.01 -4.18
N ASN A 231 12.07 -4.45 -3.17
CA ASN A 231 11.68 -4.66 -1.79
C ASN A 231 11.03 -3.38 -1.22
N THR A 232 10.47 -3.51 -0.04
CA THR A 232 10.01 -2.42 0.83
C THR A 232 10.39 -2.73 2.28
N HIS A 233 10.36 -1.73 3.16
CA HIS A 233 10.44 -1.95 4.60
C HIS A 233 9.05 -1.98 5.21
N SER A 234 8.67 -3.12 5.80
CA SER A 234 7.34 -3.33 6.37
C SER A 234 7.37 -3.27 7.89
N ILE A 235 6.43 -2.56 8.49
CA ILE A 235 6.04 -2.69 9.89
C ILE A 235 4.75 -3.50 9.93
N VAL A 236 4.78 -4.65 10.60
CA VAL A 236 3.65 -5.59 10.68
C VAL A 236 3.28 -5.82 12.13
N ILE A 237 2.00 -5.68 12.45
CA ILE A 237 1.46 -5.95 13.78
C ILE A 237 0.20 -6.80 13.68
N GLN A 238 0.12 -7.88 14.45
CA GLN A 238 -1.09 -8.69 14.64
C GLN A 238 -1.63 -8.41 16.04
N VAL A 239 -2.88 -7.97 16.12
CA VAL A 239 -3.51 -7.52 17.37
C VAL A 239 -4.84 -8.25 17.58
N PRO A 240 -5.13 -8.74 18.79
CA PRO A 240 -6.45 -9.25 19.15
C PRO A 240 -7.57 -8.22 18.88
N ILE A 241 -8.69 -8.68 18.29
CA ILE A 241 -9.82 -7.81 17.95
C ILE A 241 -10.44 -7.16 19.19
N ASP A 242 -10.51 -7.89 20.31
CA ASP A 242 -11.06 -7.36 21.57
C ASP A 242 -10.25 -6.19 22.11
N ARG A 243 -8.92 -6.20 21.92
CA ARG A 243 -8.04 -5.07 22.22
C ARG A 243 -8.28 -3.90 21.27
N LEU A 244 -8.44 -4.15 19.97
CA LEU A 244 -8.74 -3.11 18.98
C LEU A 244 -10.11 -2.45 19.20
N LEU A 245 -11.08 -3.17 19.77
CA LEU A 245 -12.40 -2.66 20.12
C LEU A 245 -12.49 -2.13 21.56
N GLN A 246 -11.36 -2.05 22.29
CA GLN A 246 -11.37 -1.53 23.64
C GLN A 246 -11.84 -0.07 23.67
N GLY A 247 -12.88 0.20 24.46
CA GLY A 247 -13.45 1.55 24.59
C GLY A 247 -14.33 2.00 23.43
N ALA A 248 -14.59 1.11 22.46
CA ALA A 248 -15.54 1.35 21.38
C ALA A 248 -16.99 1.46 21.90
N PRO A 249 -17.90 2.14 21.17
CA PRO A 249 -19.33 2.14 21.50
C PRO A 249 -19.94 0.73 21.46
N ASP A 250 -21.02 0.52 22.21
CA ASP A 250 -21.71 -0.76 22.23
C ASP A 250 -22.16 -1.18 20.81
N GLY A 251 -21.76 -2.38 20.40
CA GLY A 251 -22.08 -2.94 19.08
C GLY A 251 -21.27 -2.37 17.92
N GLU A 252 -20.25 -1.54 18.18
CA GLU A 252 -19.28 -1.16 17.14
C GLU A 252 -18.38 -2.36 16.80
N THR A 253 -18.19 -2.58 15.51
CA THR A 253 -17.37 -3.68 14.99
C THR A 253 -16.41 -3.22 13.90
N VAL A 254 -16.53 -1.99 13.43
CA VAL A 254 -15.69 -1.40 12.41
C VAL A 254 -14.57 -0.61 13.06
N ILE A 255 -13.35 -0.86 12.60
CA ILE A 255 -12.18 -0.03 12.90
C ILE A 255 -11.73 0.71 11.65
N GLY A 256 -11.32 1.96 11.79
CA GLY A 256 -10.56 2.71 10.79
C GLY A 256 -9.07 2.60 11.09
N VAL A 257 -8.26 2.35 10.06
CA VAL A 257 -6.81 2.14 10.16
C VAL A 257 -6.10 3.08 9.20
N TRP A 258 -5.03 3.72 9.66
CA TRP A 258 -4.10 4.44 8.80
C TRP A 258 -2.72 4.47 9.44
N ALA A 259 -1.69 4.62 8.61
CA ALA A 259 -0.32 4.75 9.07
C ALA A 259 0.22 6.15 8.82
N THR A 260 1.18 6.58 9.63
CA THR A 260 1.81 7.90 9.52
C THR A 260 3.31 7.82 9.72
N ALA A 261 4.04 8.75 9.12
CA ALA A 261 5.43 9.05 9.46
C ALA A 261 5.52 10.51 9.91
N SER A 262 6.20 10.74 11.03
CA SER A 262 6.45 12.08 11.57
C SER A 262 7.93 12.33 11.80
N ARG A 263 8.39 13.54 11.53
CA ARG A 263 9.78 13.98 11.78
C ARG A 263 9.83 15.15 12.75
N PRO A 264 10.94 15.34 13.49
CA PRO A 264 11.15 16.57 14.25
C PRO A 264 11.07 17.79 13.33
N SER A 265 10.40 18.84 13.81
CA SER A 265 10.14 20.07 13.04
C SER A 265 11.39 20.86 12.62
N MET A 266 12.57 20.55 13.16
CA MET A 266 13.84 21.19 12.80
C MET A 266 14.92 20.16 12.47
N ARG A 267 15.60 20.36 11.33
CA ARG A 267 16.82 19.65 10.92
C ARG A 267 17.93 20.66 10.62
N VAL A 268 19.08 20.52 11.27
CA VAL A 268 20.24 21.38 11.10
C VAL A 268 21.39 20.56 10.50
N LEU A 269 21.82 20.96 9.31
CA LEU A 269 23.01 20.41 8.65
C LEU A 269 24.24 21.22 9.09
N SER A 270 25.31 20.53 9.46
CA SER A 270 26.59 21.09 9.88
C SER A 270 27.72 20.59 8.96
N PRO A 271 28.87 21.30 8.87
CA PRO A 271 30.04 20.82 8.15
C PRO A 271 30.47 19.41 8.59
N LEU A 272 31.20 18.71 7.71
CA LEU A 272 31.71 17.35 7.97
C LEU A 272 30.62 16.30 8.19
N GLY A 273 29.42 16.51 7.65
CA GLY A 273 28.32 15.53 7.66
C GLY A 273 27.50 15.51 8.96
N GLY A 274 27.69 16.49 9.85
CA GLY A 274 26.88 16.58 11.07
C GLY A 274 25.42 16.89 10.77
N VAL A 275 24.51 16.12 11.35
CA VAL A 275 23.06 16.37 11.29
C VAL A 275 22.52 16.36 12.72
N ALA A 276 21.70 17.34 13.06
CA ALA A 276 20.95 17.37 14.31
C ALA A 276 19.48 17.63 14.03
N THR A 277 18.61 16.92 14.74
CA THR A 277 17.15 17.10 14.67
C THR A 277 16.61 17.48 16.06
N SER A 278 15.54 18.29 16.10
CA SER A 278 14.93 18.76 17.34
C SER A 278 13.52 19.33 17.11
N GLY A 279 12.82 19.65 18.21
CA GLY A 279 11.46 20.16 18.18
C GLY A 279 10.40 19.04 18.19
N GLU A 280 9.13 19.44 18.20
CA GLU A 280 8.00 18.50 18.16
C GLU A 280 7.99 17.72 16.84
N PHE A 281 7.46 16.50 16.90
CA PHE A 281 7.18 15.69 15.72
C PHE A 281 6.04 16.31 14.90
N VAL A 282 6.24 16.40 13.60
CA VAL A 282 5.28 16.85 12.60
C VAL A 282 5.06 15.73 11.61
N GLN A 283 3.80 15.40 11.35
CA GLN A 283 3.43 14.41 10.34
C GLN A 283 3.83 14.93 8.95
N VAL A 284 4.54 14.08 8.20
CA VAL A 284 5.04 14.39 6.85
C VAL A 284 4.52 13.41 5.79
N SER A 285 3.96 12.29 6.22
CA SER A 285 3.26 11.32 5.38
C SER A 285 2.14 10.65 6.18
N ARG A 286 1.05 10.32 5.50
CA ARG A 286 -0.01 9.45 5.99
C ARG A 286 -0.60 8.66 4.83
N LEU A 287 -1.14 7.49 5.14
CA LEU A 287 -1.88 6.69 4.17
C LEU A 287 -2.93 5.83 4.90
N GLY A 288 -4.16 5.87 4.40
CA GLY A 288 -5.27 5.02 4.80
C GLY A 288 -5.68 4.12 3.64
N MET A 289 -6.52 4.65 2.75
CA MET A 289 -6.92 3.96 1.53
C MET A 289 -5.82 4.06 0.46
N PRO A 290 -5.59 2.97 -0.32
CA PRO A 290 -4.63 3.02 -1.42
C PRO A 290 -5.07 4.04 -2.48
N LEU A 291 -4.08 4.51 -3.25
CA LEU A 291 -4.24 5.39 -4.43
C LEU A 291 -5.00 6.72 -4.20
N THR A 292 -5.42 7.01 -2.97
CA THR A 292 -6.19 8.23 -2.66
C THR A 292 -5.33 9.46 -2.91
N ASN A 293 -4.12 9.53 -2.37
CA ASN A 293 -3.28 10.70 -2.60
C ASN A 293 -2.82 10.75 -4.07
N GLU A 294 -2.58 9.59 -4.69
CA GLU A 294 -2.05 9.35 -6.03
C GLU A 294 -2.97 9.93 -7.11
N VAL A 295 -4.24 9.48 -7.14
CA VAL A 295 -5.18 9.71 -8.25
C VAL A 295 -6.50 10.39 -7.87
N VAL A 296 -6.78 10.57 -6.57
CA VAL A 296 -7.94 11.33 -6.09
C VAL A 296 -7.50 12.75 -5.71
N ILE A 297 -6.49 12.89 -4.85
CA ILE A 297 -6.08 14.20 -4.32
C ILE A 297 -5.38 15.04 -5.41
N PRO A 298 -5.88 16.26 -5.70
CA PRO A 298 -5.27 17.14 -6.68
C PRO A 298 -3.84 17.52 -6.30
N ARG A 299 -2.98 17.70 -7.30
CA ARG A 299 -1.54 17.95 -7.09
C ARG A 299 -1.24 19.12 -6.15
N ALA A 300 -2.09 20.15 -6.14
CA ALA A 300 -1.94 21.31 -5.27
C ALA A 300 -2.14 21.01 -3.77
N LEU A 301 -2.77 19.88 -3.43
CA LEU A 301 -3.16 19.51 -2.08
C LEU A 301 -2.36 18.33 -1.52
N LYS A 302 -1.60 17.59 -2.33
CA LYS A 302 -0.91 16.35 -1.93
C LYS A 302 0.00 16.49 -0.69
N ASP A 303 0.81 17.55 -0.63
CA ASP A 303 1.68 17.80 0.55
C ASP A 303 0.86 18.16 1.80
N ALA A 304 -0.22 18.93 1.62
CA ALA A 304 -1.15 19.25 2.70
C ALA A 304 -1.86 17.99 3.20
N PHE A 305 -2.33 17.13 2.28
CA PHE A 305 -2.97 15.85 2.61
C PHE A 305 -2.04 15.00 3.50
N ASN A 306 -0.76 14.88 3.15
CA ASN A 306 0.23 14.15 3.95
C ASN A 306 0.46 14.73 5.35
N GLY A 307 0.35 16.06 5.50
CA GLY A 307 0.50 16.73 6.80
C GLY A 307 -0.78 16.80 7.65
N LEU A 308 -1.95 16.53 7.07
CA LEU A 308 -3.23 16.59 7.76
C LEU A 308 -3.50 15.31 8.56
N LYS A 309 -4.13 15.48 9.72
CA LYS A 309 -4.68 14.36 10.47
C LYS A 309 -6.08 14.02 9.94
N PRO A 310 -6.49 12.74 9.90
CA PRO A 310 -7.82 12.35 9.41
C PRO A 310 -8.98 13.12 10.05
N GLU A 311 -8.91 13.50 11.35
CA GLU A 311 -9.97 14.28 11.99
C GLU A 311 -10.20 15.68 11.38
N GLN A 312 -9.27 16.16 10.56
CA GLN A 312 -9.32 17.46 9.87
C GLN A 312 -9.95 17.36 8.47
N ASP A 313 -10.01 16.16 7.88
CA ASP A 313 -10.45 15.94 6.50
C ASP A 313 -11.86 16.49 6.28
N PHE A 314 -12.84 16.06 7.08
CA PHE A 314 -14.23 16.51 6.95
C PHE A 314 -14.40 18.02 7.13
N GLY A 315 -13.65 18.60 8.08
CA GLY A 315 -13.68 20.04 8.32
C GLY A 315 -13.17 20.83 7.11
N LEU A 316 -12.09 20.35 6.46
CA LEU A 316 -11.59 20.95 5.23
C LEU A 316 -12.57 20.74 4.07
N PHE A 317 -13.07 19.52 3.89
CA PHE A 317 -14.03 19.11 2.86
C PHE A 317 -15.30 19.96 2.86
N THR A 318 -15.76 20.41 4.03
CA THR A 318 -16.98 21.23 4.21
C THR A 318 -16.71 22.71 4.45
N SER A 319 -15.44 23.14 4.42
CA SER A 319 -15.04 24.50 4.81
C SER A 319 -15.53 25.60 3.87
N GLY A 320 -15.87 25.27 2.61
CA GLY A 320 -16.21 26.25 1.57
C GLY A 320 -15.02 27.12 1.11
N THR A 321 -13.80 26.84 1.59
CA THR A 321 -12.57 27.49 1.10
C THR A 321 -12.19 26.95 -0.28
N ASP A 322 -11.33 27.65 -1.01
CA ASP A 322 -10.86 27.17 -2.33
C ASP A 322 -10.22 25.78 -2.25
N ALA A 323 -9.41 25.52 -1.21
CA ALA A 323 -8.83 24.20 -0.98
C ALA A 323 -9.88 23.15 -0.61
N GLY A 324 -10.87 23.51 0.22
CA GLY A 324 -11.98 22.64 0.58
C GLY A 324 -12.87 22.28 -0.61
N ASN A 325 -13.20 23.24 -1.46
CA ASN A 325 -13.98 23.03 -2.68
C ASN A 325 -13.21 22.16 -3.69
N LEU A 326 -11.89 22.37 -3.81
CA LEU A 326 -11.04 21.53 -4.66
C LEU A 326 -10.97 20.08 -4.16
N LEU A 327 -10.84 19.87 -2.84
CA LEU A 327 -10.91 18.54 -2.23
C LEU A 327 -12.28 17.90 -2.47
N GLN A 328 -13.37 18.63 -2.20
CA GLN A 328 -14.73 18.14 -2.40
C GLN A 328 -14.98 17.71 -3.85
N GLU A 329 -14.60 18.54 -4.82
CA GLU A 329 -14.73 18.24 -6.24
C GLU A 329 -13.92 17.00 -6.63
N SER A 330 -12.71 16.85 -6.09
CA SER A 330 -11.86 15.70 -6.40
C SER A 330 -12.44 14.34 -5.97
N VAL A 331 -13.29 14.33 -4.94
CA VAL A 331 -13.96 13.12 -4.45
C VAL A 331 -15.35 12.94 -5.09
N LEU A 332 -16.15 14.00 -5.17
CA LEU A 332 -17.53 13.92 -5.68
C LEU A 332 -17.61 13.94 -7.20
N ASN A 333 -16.62 14.52 -7.89
CA ASN A 333 -16.53 14.57 -9.34
C ASN A 333 -15.10 14.20 -9.78
N PRO A 334 -14.64 12.95 -9.53
CA PRO A 334 -13.24 12.58 -9.71
C PRO A 334 -12.71 12.86 -11.11
N GLU A 335 -11.55 13.50 -11.20
CA GLU A 335 -10.89 13.77 -12.48
C GLU A 335 -10.62 12.48 -13.25
N LEU A 336 -10.22 11.42 -12.55
CA LEU A 336 -9.99 10.09 -13.13
C LEU A 336 -11.23 9.55 -13.85
N GLN A 337 -12.45 9.74 -13.31
CA GLN A 337 -13.67 9.29 -13.99
C GLN A 337 -13.89 10.00 -15.32
N ARG A 338 -13.55 11.29 -15.37
CA ARG A 338 -13.67 12.10 -16.58
C ARG A 338 -12.62 11.71 -17.62
N LEU A 339 -11.42 11.34 -17.18
CA LEU A 339 -10.36 10.79 -18.03
C LEU A 339 -10.75 9.42 -18.59
N LEU A 340 -11.27 8.50 -17.76
CA LEU A 340 -11.78 7.20 -18.20
C LEU A 340 -12.90 7.34 -19.24
N ASN A 341 -13.80 8.31 -19.07
CA ASN A 341 -14.81 8.61 -20.09
C ASN A 341 -14.17 9.06 -21.42
N ALA A 342 -13.22 9.99 -21.38
CA ALA A 342 -12.58 10.53 -22.57
C ALA A 342 -11.68 9.51 -23.29
N LEU A 343 -10.97 8.69 -22.53
CA LEU A 343 -9.93 7.78 -23.00
C LEU A 343 -10.47 6.38 -23.31
N TYR A 344 -11.49 5.91 -22.61
CA TYR A 344 -12.01 4.53 -22.75
C TYR A 344 -13.51 4.47 -23.05
N GLY A 345 -14.18 5.62 -23.17
CA GLY A 345 -15.62 5.67 -23.43
C GLY A 345 -16.47 5.18 -22.26
N VAL A 346 -15.90 5.14 -21.05
CA VAL A 346 -16.57 4.69 -19.83
C VAL A 346 -17.72 5.66 -19.49
N PRO A 347 -18.97 5.19 -19.36
CA PRO A 347 -20.07 6.06 -19.00
C PRO A 347 -19.87 6.64 -17.59
N ASN A 348 -20.28 7.88 -17.39
CA ASN A 348 -20.29 8.54 -16.10
C ASN A 348 -21.72 8.55 -15.55
N PRO A 349 -21.93 8.24 -14.24
CA PRO A 349 -23.21 8.44 -13.58
C PRO A 349 -23.84 9.82 -13.80
N GLY A 350 -23.03 10.86 -14.02
CA GLY A 350 -23.48 12.23 -14.32
C GLY A 350 -23.94 13.02 -13.10
N GLU A 351 -23.81 12.42 -11.92
CA GLU A 351 -24.22 12.92 -10.61
C GLU A 351 -23.02 12.88 -9.64
N ASN A 352 -23.16 13.56 -8.49
CA ASN A 352 -22.14 13.53 -7.45
C ASN A 352 -21.89 12.08 -6.99
N ARG A 353 -20.63 11.68 -6.97
CA ARG A 353 -20.15 10.32 -6.66
C ARG A 353 -20.19 10.01 -5.17
N GLN A 354 -21.40 9.90 -4.62
CA GLN A 354 -21.63 9.51 -3.21
C GLN A 354 -21.15 8.08 -2.93
N ASP A 355 -21.10 7.21 -3.94
CA ASP A 355 -20.49 5.89 -3.87
C ASP A 355 -18.98 5.96 -3.61
N ILE A 356 -18.26 6.87 -4.29
CA ILE A 356 -16.82 7.12 -4.07
C ILE A 356 -16.58 7.74 -2.70
N LEU A 357 -17.40 8.72 -2.30
CA LEU A 357 -17.37 9.25 -0.93
C LEU A 357 -17.54 8.12 0.10
N SER A 358 -18.44 7.18 -0.17
CA SER A 358 -18.69 6.04 0.71
C SER A 358 -17.51 5.09 0.77
N ILE A 359 -16.97 4.69 -0.38
CA ILE A 359 -15.83 3.77 -0.47
C ILE A 359 -14.60 4.33 0.25
N PHE A 360 -14.24 5.60 -0.02
CA PHE A 360 -12.98 6.16 0.48
C PHE A 360 -13.09 6.85 1.84
N LEU A 361 -14.19 7.57 2.12
CA LEU A 361 -14.23 8.48 3.28
C LEU A 361 -15.17 8.05 4.39
N THR A 362 -16.22 7.25 4.16
CA THR A 362 -17.18 6.88 5.22
C THR A 362 -17.28 5.38 5.50
N GLY A 363 -16.85 4.53 4.60
CA GLY A 363 -17.27 3.14 4.55
C GLY A 363 -18.68 2.99 3.98
N MET A 364 -19.05 1.74 3.72
CA MET A 364 -20.22 1.33 2.96
C MET A 364 -21.27 0.65 3.84
N THR A 365 -22.53 1.08 3.65
CA THR A 365 -23.72 0.32 4.02
C THR A 365 -24.56 0.14 2.76
N THR A 366 -24.92 -1.11 2.45
CA THR A 366 -25.69 -1.43 1.23
C THR A 366 -27.10 -0.82 1.31
N THR A 367 -27.52 -0.07 0.30
CA THR A 367 -28.90 0.49 0.25
C THR A 367 -29.89 -0.50 -0.37
N LYS A 368 -29.40 -1.36 -1.25
CA LYS A 368 -30.17 -2.39 -1.96
C LYS A 368 -29.52 -3.75 -1.76
N PRO A 369 -30.30 -4.86 -1.80
CA PRO A 369 -29.68 -6.16 -1.85
C PRO A 369 -28.90 -6.26 -3.15
N PHE A 370 -27.68 -6.77 -3.09
CA PHE A 370 -26.91 -7.05 -4.29
C PHE A 370 -26.51 -8.51 -4.28
N THR A 371 -26.75 -9.16 -5.42
CA THR A 371 -26.41 -10.57 -5.61
C THR A 371 -25.23 -10.64 -6.53
N ILE A 372 -24.22 -11.34 -6.07
CA ILE A 372 -22.93 -11.40 -6.71
C ILE A 372 -22.74 -12.83 -7.20
N THR A 373 -22.30 -12.99 -8.44
CA THR A 373 -22.20 -14.30 -9.08
C THR A 373 -20.73 -14.69 -9.21
N LEU A 374 -20.30 -15.65 -8.39
CA LEU A 374 -18.98 -16.28 -8.41
C LEU A 374 -19.05 -17.55 -9.27
N GLY A 375 -18.76 -17.44 -10.56
CA GLY A 375 -18.88 -18.55 -11.50
C GLY A 375 -20.33 -19.04 -11.62
N THR A 376 -20.67 -20.15 -10.95
CA THR A 376 -22.06 -20.68 -10.89
C THR A 376 -22.74 -20.47 -9.54
N THR A 377 -22.03 -19.94 -8.54
CA THR A 377 -22.52 -19.71 -7.18
C THR A 377 -22.99 -18.27 -7.02
N GLN A 378 -24.16 -18.06 -6.42
CA GLN A 378 -24.64 -16.73 -6.06
C GLN A 378 -24.46 -16.47 -4.56
N VAL A 379 -23.81 -15.36 -4.21
CA VAL A 379 -23.75 -14.81 -2.86
C VAL A 379 -24.62 -13.57 -2.85
N SER A 380 -25.65 -13.54 -2.01
CA SER A 380 -26.52 -12.37 -1.85
C SER A 380 -26.18 -11.63 -0.57
N VAL A 381 -25.83 -10.36 -0.71
CA VAL A 381 -25.65 -9.44 0.42
C VAL A 381 -26.95 -8.65 0.61
N PRO A 382 -27.64 -8.78 1.75
CA PRO A 382 -28.89 -8.07 2.00
C PRO A 382 -28.71 -6.56 2.06
N ALA A 383 -29.75 -5.79 1.74
CA ALA A 383 -29.80 -4.36 2.07
C ALA A 383 -29.63 -4.12 3.58
N GLY A 384 -29.02 -3.00 3.94
CA GLY A 384 -28.69 -2.66 5.32
C GLY A 384 -27.47 -3.39 5.89
N THR A 385 -26.75 -4.18 5.09
CA THR A 385 -25.47 -4.76 5.51
C THR A 385 -24.44 -3.65 5.67
N VAL A 386 -23.93 -3.47 6.89
CA VAL A 386 -22.78 -2.62 7.19
C VAL A 386 -21.53 -3.38 6.75
N VAL A 387 -20.99 -3.02 5.58
CA VAL A 387 -19.76 -3.65 5.09
C VAL A 387 -18.60 -3.17 5.95
N ASN A 388 -18.44 -1.86 6.11
CA ASN A 388 -17.35 -1.27 6.88
C ASN A 388 -17.63 0.19 7.30
N GLN A 389 -18.89 0.60 7.50
CA GLN A 389 -19.25 1.94 7.96
C GLN A 389 -19.35 2.00 9.50
N PRO A 390 -18.53 2.80 10.20
CA PRO A 390 -18.63 2.98 11.66
C PRO A 390 -19.93 3.67 12.09
N GLN A 391 -20.35 3.46 13.34
CA GLN A 391 -21.61 4.01 13.88
C GLN A 391 -21.64 5.54 13.89
N ASN A 392 -20.54 6.19 14.29
CA ASN A 392 -20.46 7.66 14.39
C ASN A 392 -19.60 8.28 13.28
N VAL A 393 -19.62 7.68 12.10
CA VAL A 393 -18.69 8.00 11.01
C VAL A 393 -18.56 9.50 10.73
N GLN A 394 -17.33 9.98 10.86
CA GLN A 394 -16.85 11.21 10.27
C GLN A 394 -16.12 10.88 8.95
N PRO A 395 -16.42 11.58 7.84
CA PRO A 395 -15.69 11.40 6.59
C PRO A 395 -14.20 11.70 6.71
N ALA A 396 -13.35 10.72 6.45
CA ALA A 396 -11.89 10.85 6.45
C ALA A 396 -11.23 9.66 5.76
N ASP A 397 -10.05 9.89 5.19
CA ASP A 397 -9.24 8.83 4.59
C ASP A 397 -8.68 7.90 5.68
N MET A 398 -9.20 6.68 5.69
CA MET A 398 -8.85 5.58 6.59
C MET A 398 -9.28 4.26 5.93
N LEU A 399 -8.43 3.24 6.01
CA LEU A 399 -8.80 1.88 5.63
C LEU A 399 -9.74 1.29 6.69
N ARG A 400 -10.99 1.02 6.33
CA ARG A 400 -12.02 0.56 7.28
C ARG A 400 -12.25 -0.94 7.18
N LEU A 401 -12.16 -1.64 8.30
CA LEU A 401 -12.33 -3.08 8.41
C LEU A 401 -13.43 -3.41 9.42
N ASN A 402 -14.42 -4.21 9.00
CA ASN A 402 -15.41 -4.80 9.88
C ASN A 402 -14.90 -6.10 10.48
N THR A 403 -14.78 -6.11 11.80
CA THR A 403 -14.23 -7.21 12.60
C THR A 403 -15.31 -8.10 13.21
N ALA A 404 -16.59 -7.92 12.85
CA ALA A 404 -17.68 -8.76 13.34
C ALA A 404 -17.50 -10.22 12.90
N GLU A 405 -18.01 -11.17 13.70
CA GLU A 405 -17.86 -12.61 13.45
C GLU A 405 -18.25 -13.05 12.02
N PRO A 406 -19.36 -12.56 11.40
CA PRO A 406 -19.69 -12.91 10.01
C PRO A 406 -18.64 -12.50 8.97
N PHE A 407 -17.80 -11.50 9.26
CA PHE A 407 -16.73 -11.04 8.36
C PHE A 407 -15.39 -11.71 8.65
N ARG A 408 -15.36 -12.76 9.47
CA ARG A 408 -14.15 -13.51 9.80
C ARG A 408 -14.12 -14.83 9.03
N PRO A 409 -13.11 -15.04 8.15
CA PRO A 409 -12.94 -16.30 7.44
C PRO A 409 -12.91 -17.50 8.39
N GLY A 410 -13.50 -18.62 7.96
CA GLY A 410 -13.48 -19.88 8.71
C GLY A 410 -14.41 -19.96 9.93
N THR A 411 -15.16 -18.89 10.27
CA THR A 411 -16.15 -18.91 11.36
C THR A 411 -17.51 -19.47 10.91
N THR A 412 -18.29 -20.00 11.86
CA THR A 412 -19.63 -20.50 11.57
C THR A 412 -20.56 -19.33 11.25
N GLY A 413 -21.14 -19.32 10.05
CA GLY A 413 -21.99 -18.21 9.59
C GLY A 413 -21.21 -17.07 8.95
N SER A 414 -19.91 -17.27 8.66
CA SER A 414 -19.13 -16.37 7.82
C SER A 414 -19.84 -16.10 6.49
N ILE A 415 -19.87 -14.82 6.10
CA ILE A 415 -20.34 -14.36 4.80
C ILE A 415 -19.20 -14.08 3.82
N CYS A 416 -17.93 -14.22 4.25
CA CYS A 416 -16.78 -14.19 3.35
C CYS A 416 -16.90 -15.26 2.26
N ALA A 417 -16.36 -14.99 1.08
CA ALA A 417 -16.30 -15.98 0.02
C ALA A 417 -15.43 -17.17 0.45
N ALA A 418 -15.90 -18.40 0.19
CA ALA A 418 -15.13 -19.62 0.52
C ALA A 418 -13.84 -19.71 -0.29
N GLU A 419 -13.91 -19.28 -1.55
CA GLU A 419 -12.75 -19.04 -2.41
C GLU A 419 -12.70 -17.53 -2.66
N PRO A 420 -11.76 -16.81 -2.03
CA PRO A 420 -11.60 -15.38 -2.22
C PRO A 420 -11.44 -14.99 -3.69
N ASN A 421 -12.08 -13.89 -4.09
CA ASN A 421 -11.81 -13.27 -5.38
C ASN A 421 -10.93 -12.04 -5.14
N TYR A 422 -9.63 -12.25 -5.23
CA TYR A 422 -8.65 -11.20 -4.98
C TYR A 422 -8.64 -10.12 -6.07
N GLN A 423 -8.98 -10.47 -7.32
CA GLN A 423 -9.01 -9.51 -8.43
C GLN A 423 -10.11 -8.43 -8.26
N LEU A 424 -11.26 -8.81 -7.71
CA LEU A 424 -12.45 -7.95 -7.73
C LEU A 424 -13.06 -7.72 -6.34
N GLY A 425 -12.59 -8.40 -5.30
CA GLY A 425 -13.03 -8.23 -3.92
C GLY A 425 -14.56 -8.21 -3.78
N VAL A 426 -15.08 -7.14 -3.18
CA VAL A 426 -16.52 -6.95 -2.98
C VAL A 426 -17.30 -6.93 -4.29
N LEU A 427 -16.73 -6.44 -5.39
CA LEU A 427 -17.39 -6.38 -6.70
C LEU A 427 -17.67 -7.77 -7.29
N ALA A 428 -16.94 -8.81 -6.86
CA ALA A 428 -17.14 -10.18 -7.33
C ALA A 428 -17.79 -11.12 -6.33
N GLY A 429 -18.03 -10.73 -5.08
CA GLY A 429 -18.71 -11.63 -4.14
C GLY A 429 -18.10 -11.65 -2.76
N ASP A 430 -16.88 -11.15 -2.68
CA ASP A 430 -16.03 -11.32 -1.54
C ASP A 430 -16.14 -10.10 -0.62
N VAL A 431 -17.17 -10.12 0.24
CA VAL A 431 -17.45 -9.05 1.22
C VAL A 431 -16.34 -8.84 2.26
N CYS A 432 -15.35 -9.74 2.30
CA CYS A 432 -14.18 -9.66 3.17
C CYS A 432 -12.92 -9.21 2.42
N GLY A 433 -13.02 -8.96 1.11
CA GLY A 433 -12.00 -8.26 0.33
C GLY A 433 -12.20 -6.75 0.34
N PHE A 434 -11.27 -6.05 -0.30
CA PHE A 434 -11.31 -4.59 -0.45
C PHE A 434 -12.66 -4.09 -1.02
N PRO A 435 -13.26 -3.01 -0.45
CA PRO A 435 -12.70 -2.10 0.56
C PRO A 435 -12.98 -2.46 2.04
N ASN A 436 -13.46 -3.66 2.36
CA ASN A 436 -13.61 -4.08 3.77
C ASN A 436 -12.26 -4.54 4.34
N GLY A 437 -11.44 -3.56 4.74
CA GLY A 437 -10.02 -3.76 4.90
C GLY A 437 -9.34 -3.94 3.55
N ARG A 438 -8.12 -4.46 3.58
CA ARG A 438 -7.32 -4.77 2.39
C ARG A 438 -6.40 -5.94 2.70
N ARG A 439 -6.53 -7.02 1.95
CA ARG A 439 -5.61 -8.17 2.00
C ARG A 439 -4.42 -7.91 1.08
N LEU A 440 -3.30 -8.60 1.33
CA LEU A 440 -2.10 -8.45 0.50
C LEU A 440 -2.36 -8.82 -0.97
N GLN A 441 -3.24 -9.79 -1.20
CA GLN A 441 -3.60 -10.28 -2.52
C GLN A 441 -4.62 -9.40 -3.26
N ASP A 442 -5.34 -8.51 -2.57
CA ASP A 442 -6.41 -7.75 -3.22
C ASP A 442 -5.85 -6.83 -4.32
N ASP A 443 -6.34 -7.01 -5.54
CA ASP A 443 -6.02 -6.20 -6.72
C ASP A 443 -6.78 -4.87 -6.64
N VAL A 444 -6.26 -3.97 -5.80
CA VAL A 444 -6.90 -2.69 -5.55
C VAL A 444 -6.91 -1.81 -6.80
N THR A 445 -5.96 -1.98 -7.73
CA THR A 445 -5.90 -1.22 -8.98
C THR A 445 -7.12 -1.53 -9.86
N ASP A 446 -7.40 -2.81 -10.13
CA ASP A 446 -8.57 -3.21 -10.90
C ASP A 446 -9.87 -2.82 -10.19
N ILE A 447 -9.97 -3.07 -8.87
CA ILE A 447 -11.17 -2.76 -8.08
C ILE A 447 -11.48 -1.27 -8.13
N GLU A 448 -10.48 -0.40 -7.95
CA GLU A 448 -10.68 1.04 -7.92
C GLU A 448 -10.98 1.63 -9.30
N LEU A 449 -10.34 1.14 -10.37
CA LEU A 449 -10.70 1.54 -11.74
C LEU A 449 -12.19 1.27 -12.01
N LEU A 450 -12.70 0.10 -11.58
CA LEU A 450 -14.10 -0.28 -11.73
C LEU A 450 -15.03 0.51 -10.80
N ALA A 451 -14.62 0.76 -9.56
CA ALA A 451 -15.36 1.60 -8.63
C ALA A 451 -15.52 3.02 -9.18
N VAL A 452 -14.43 3.62 -9.67
CA VAL A 452 -14.45 4.92 -10.33
C VAL A 452 -15.34 4.87 -11.57
N ALA A 453 -15.32 3.80 -12.37
CA ALA A 453 -16.26 3.61 -13.48
C ALA A 453 -17.74 3.42 -13.09
N GLY A 454 -18.05 3.35 -11.80
CA GLY A 454 -19.42 3.30 -11.27
C GLY A 454 -19.93 1.91 -10.93
N ALA A 455 -19.06 0.91 -10.82
CA ALA A 455 -19.44 -0.47 -10.51
C ALA A 455 -20.21 -0.61 -9.17
N ALA A 456 -19.91 0.24 -8.19
CA ALA A 456 -20.58 0.25 -6.89
C ALA A 456 -21.80 1.19 -6.81
N TYR A 457 -22.02 2.04 -7.81
CA TYR A 457 -22.96 3.17 -7.74
C TYR A 457 -24.39 2.72 -7.40
N SER A 458 -24.89 1.70 -8.09
CA SER A 458 -26.27 1.23 -7.94
C SER A 458 -26.54 0.52 -6.61
N VAL A 459 -25.49 0.08 -5.91
CA VAL A 459 -25.57 -0.66 -4.64
C VAL A 459 -25.44 0.26 -3.43
N LEU A 460 -24.72 1.38 -3.59
CA LEU A 460 -24.45 2.35 -2.52
C LEU A 460 -25.34 3.59 -2.59
N THR A 461 -26.10 3.77 -3.68
CA THR A 461 -27.01 4.91 -3.85
C THR A 461 -28.44 4.45 -4.12
N ASP A 462 -29.40 5.32 -3.80
CA ASP A 462 -30.81 5.08 -4.13
C ASP A 462 -31.11 5.30 -5.62
N GLU A 463 -30.20 5.95 -6.33
CA GLU A 463 -30.30 6.26 -7.76
C GLU A 463 -30.07 5.03 -8.66
N THR A 464 -30.27 5.23 -9.96
CA THR A 464 -30.11 4.19 -10.97
C THR A 464 -29.01 4.55 -11.94
N PHE A 465 -27.97 3.73 -11.96
CA PHE A 465 -26.91 3.73 -12.97
C PHE A 465 -26.70 2.28 -13.40
N ASP A 466 -26.59 2.05 -14.72
CA ASP A 466 -26.35 0.72 -15.28
C ASP A 466 -24.87 0.59 -15.62
N PHE A 467 -24.10 0.01 -14.69
CA PHE A 467 -22.70 -0.28 -14.92
C PHE A 467 -22.58 -1.33 -16.02
N ASN A 468 -21.76 -1.08 -17.04
CA ASN A 468 -21.51 -2.03 -18.12
C ASN A 468 -20.51 -3.11 -17.67
N PRO A 469 -20.92 -4.37 -17.44
CA PRO A 469 -20.02 -5.42 -16.95
C PRO A 469 -18.90 -5.76 -17.95
N ALA A 470 -19.03 -5.39 -19.22
CA ALA A 470 -17.96 -5.56 -20.20
C ALA A 470 -16.70 -4.72 -19.86
N LEU A 471 -16.82 -3.71 -19.00
CA LEU A 471 -15.69 -2.91 -18.54
C LEU A 471 -14.73 -3.67 -17.62
N ILE A 472 -15.17 -4.77 -16.99
CA ILE A 472 -14.29 -5.62 -16.16
C ILE A 472 -13.09 -6.13 -16.96
N GLY A 473 -13.29 -6.49 -18.23
CA GLY A 473 -12.19 -6.93 -19.12
C GLY A 473 -11.47 -5.79 -19.85
N VAL A 474 -11.73 -4.53 -19.51
CA VAL A 474 -11.19 -3.34 -20.21
C VAL A 474 -10.54 -2.34 -19.25
N LEU A 475 -10.99 -2.29 -17.99
CA LEU A 475 -10.46 -1.43 -16.95
C LEU A 475 -9.61 -2.26 -16.00
N THR A 476 -8.45 -2.63 -16.50
CA THR A 476 -7.43 -3.39 -15.77
C THR A 476 -6.06 -2.89 -16.17
N ASP A 477 -5.07 -3.01 -15.30
CA ASP A 477 -3.66 -2.79 -15.67
C ASP A 477 -2.97 -4.08 -16.16
N SER A 478 -3.71 -5.20 -16.13
CA SER A 478 -3.27 -6.55 -16.45
C SER A 478 -2.15 -7.10 -15.57
N VAL A 479 -2.09 -6.66 -14.31
CA VAL A 479 -1.23 -7.19 -13.26
C VAL A 479 -2.12 -7.59 -12.07
N SER A 480 -2.37 -8.89 -11.89
CA SER A 480 -3.37 -9.37 -10.93
C SER A 480 -2.81 -10.12 -9.72
N GLU A 481 -1.48 -10.19 -9.60
CA GLU A 481 -0.81 -10.89 -8.51
C GLU A 481 0.60 -10.34 -8.27
N ASN A 482 1.08 -10.53 -7.04
CA ASN A 482 2.45 -10.27 -6.64
C ASN A 482 3.44 -11.23 -7.31
N ASP A 483 4.69 -10.82 -7.51
CA ASP A 483 5.71 -11.67 -8.14
C ASP A 483 6.22 -12.80 -7.24
N GLN A 484 6.13 -12.62 -5.92
CA GLN A 484 6.44 -13.65 -4.93
C GLN A 484 5.18 -14.15 -4.18
N PRO A 485 5.09 -15.45 -3.87
CA PRO A 485 4.00 -15.97 -3.06
C PRO A 485 4.10 -15.47 -1.62
N PHE A 486 2.98 -15.01 -1.08
CA PHE A 486 2.85 -14.64 0.33
C PHE A 486 3.01 -15.86 1.26
N LEU A 487 3.44 -15.59 2.50
CA LEU A 487 3.57 -16.61 3.55
C LEU A 487 2.19 -16.93 4.16
N ASP A 488 1.98 -18.18 4.54
CA ASP A 488 0.74 -18.66 5.17
C ASP A 488 0.64 -18.28 6.67
N GLU A 489 1.72 -17.75 7.24
CA GLU A 489 1.82 -17.35 8.64
C GLU A 489 2.41 -15.94 8.79
N PHE A 490 2.16 -15.31 9.93
CA PHE A 490 2.69 -13.98 10.25
C PHE A 490 4.23 -13.92 10.03
N PRO A 491 4.75 -12.93 9.30
CA PRO A 491 4.11 -11.66 8.95
C PRO A 491 3.35 -11.64 7.59
N TYR A 492 3.14 -12.78 6.94
CA TYR A 492 2.42 -12.97 5.66
C TYR A 492 3.09 -12.38 4.41
N LEU A 493 3.90 -11.33 4.53
CA LEU A 493 4.67 -10.80 3.40
C LEU A 493 5.77 -11.78 2.97
N ALA A 494 6.00 -11.87 1.65
CA ALA A 494 7.03 -12.72 1.07
C ALA A 494 8.45 -12.28 1.49
N THR A 495 9.38 -13.25 1.47
CA THR A 495 10.80 -13.00 1.71
C THR A 495 11.34 -11.98 0.70
N PRO A 496 12.12 -10.98 1.13
CA PRO A 496 12.64 -9.98 0.20
C PRO A 496 13.62 -10.59 -0.80
N ASN A 497 13.61 -10.00 -2.00
CA ASN A 497 14.54 -10.28 -3.07
C ASN A 497 16.00 -10.08 -2.60
N ALA A 498 16.89 -10.98 -3.01
CA ALA A 498 18.31 -10.92 -2.69
C ALA A 498 19.07 -10.01 -3.67
N GLY A 499 19.94 -9.14 -3.16
CA GLY A 499 20.75 -8.23 -3.97
C GLY A 499 21.62 -8.91 -5.03
N GLN A 500 22.22 -10.06 -4.70
CA GLN A 500 23.11 -10.79 -5.62
C GLN A 500 22.36 -11.45 -6.77
N ASP A 501 21.17 -11.99 -6.50
CA ASP A 501 20.38 -12.77 -7.47
C ASP A 501 19.40 -11.91 -8.26
N TYR A 502 19.29 -10.63 -7.88
CA TYR A 502 18.45 -9.66 -8.56
C TYR A 502 18.85 -9.45 -10.03
N SER A 503 17.88 -9.62 -10.92
CA SER A 503 17.99 -9.26 -12.33
C SER A 503 16.77 -8.46 -12.74
N GLN A 504 16.97 -7.25 -13.28
CA GLN A 504 15.89 -6.56 -13.98
C GLN A 504 15.69 -7.25 -15.33
N ASP A 505 14.78 -8.22 -15.39
CA ASP A 505 14.33 -8.84 -16.64
C ASP A 505 13.52 -7.84 -17.49
N ILE A 506 14.13 -6.70 -17.87
CA ILE A 506 13.56 -5.75 -18.84
C ILE A 506 13.79 -6.25 -20.28
N ILE A 507 14.59 -7.30 -20.49
CA ILE A 507 14.90 -7.83 -21.84
C ILE A 507 14.84 -9.37 -21.87
N GLN A 508 13.70 -9.94 -21.48
CA GLN A 508 13.43 -11.37 -21.74
C GLN A 508 13.22 -11.77 -23.22
N PRO A 509 13.04 -10.91 -24.24
CA PRO A 509 12.97 -11.44 -25.60
C PRO A 509 14.27 -12.13 -26.01
N PHE A 510 15.45 -11.66 -25.57
CA PHE A 510 16.73 -12.19 -26.09
C PHE A 510 17.15 -13.54 -25.50
N ALA A 511 16.75 -13.87 -24.27
CA ALA A 511 17.10 -15.13 -23.63
C ALA A 511 16.44 -16.33 -24.35
N ASP A 512 15.20 -16.16 -24.80
CA ASP A 512 14.46 -17.18 -25.56
C ASP A 512 14.94 -17.32 -27.02
N TYR A 513 15.54 -16.27 -27.61
CA TYR A 513 16.11 -16.33 -28.96
C TYR A 513 17.54 -16.87 -29.01
N LEU A 514 18.28 -16.92 -27.90
CA LEU A 514 19.66 -17.42 -27.84
C LEU A 514 19.81 -18.88 -28.34
N PRO A 515 18.90 -19.82 -27.99
CA PRO A 515 18.89 -21.17 -28.57
C PRO A 515 18.61 -21.17 -30.08
N LEU A 516 17.74 -20.26 -30.56
CA LEU A 516 17.35 -20.14 -31.96
C LEU A 516 18.49 -19.57 -32.82
N VAL A 517 19.14 -18.51 -32.34
CA VAL A 517 20.32 -17.89 -32.97
C VAL A 517 21.50 -18.86 -32.98
N ARG A 518 21.70 -19.65 -31.91
CA ARG A 518 22.71 -20.73 -31.91
C ARG A 518 22.41 -21.81 -32.95
N ARG A 519 21.14 -22.21 -33.13
CA ARG A 519 20.74 -23.18 -34.18
C ARG A 519 20.99 -22.63 -35.58
N THR A 520 20.59 -21.39 -35.85
CA THR A 520 20.75 -20.76 -37.15
C THR A 520 22.22 -20.52 -37.49
N MET A 521 23.05 -20.10 -36.53
CA MET A 521 24.49 -19.96 -36.73
C MET A 521 25.22 -21.30 -36.91
N MET A 522 24.73 -22.39 -36.31
CA MET A 522 25.28 -23.73 -36.54
C MET A 522 24.91 -24.28 -37.93
N GLN A 523 23.70 -23.99 -38.43
CA GLN A 523 23.30 -24.36 -39.79
C GLN A 523 24.09 -23.57 -40.86
N LEU A 524 24.33 -22.28 -40.65
CA LEU A 524 25.11 -21.44 -41.57
C LEU A 524 26.63 -21.72 -41.58
N ARG A 525 27.15 -22.52 -40.63
CA ARG A 525 28.54 -23.00 -40.63
C ARG A 525 28.70 -24.39 -41.25
N ALA A 526 27.59 -25.06 -41.59
CA ALA A 526 27.56 -26.38 -42.21
C ALA A 526 27.33 -26.34 -43.73
N GLU A 527 27.09 -25.16 -44.29
CA GLU A 527 27.13 -24.82 -45.72
C GLU A 527 28.44 -24.08 -46.03
#